data_AF-A0A0A1HPX6-F1
#
_entry.id   AF-A0A0A1HPX6-F1
#
_cell.length_a   1.000
_cell.length_b   1.000
_cell.length_c   1.000
_cell.angle_alpha   90.00
_cell.angle_beta   90.00
_cell.angle_gamma   90.00
#
_symmetry.space_group_name_H-M   'P 1'
#
loop_
_entity.id
_entity.type
_entity.pdbx_description
1 polymer ?
#
loop_
_entity_poly.entity_id
_entity_poly.type
_entity_poly.pdbx_seq_one_letter_code
_entity_poly.pdbx_strand_id
1 'polypeptide(L)'
;MATELVLLRDGDELGLLLIEEPEAHLHPQLQERVQQLLERTSKAAEPDSRPVQIIMTTHSPSLAAGADIASLTLVNRAQLFSLAHGKTKLLKSDYEFLRRFIDATKANLFFARGVAIVEGPAEALLPALAAASGYSFSEHCISCVDVGGVGL
;
A
#
# COMPACT_ATOMS: atom_id res chain seq x y z
N MET A 1 -1.42 -15.71 14.83
CA MET A 1 -1.50 -15.65 13.35
C MET A 1 -1.38 -17.00 12.66
N ALA A 2 -0.25 -17.73 12.77
CA ALA A 2 -0.05 -18.96 11.99
C ALA A 2 -1.07 -20.07 12.32
N THR A 3 -1.42 -20.25 13.60
CA THR A 3 -2.40 -21.26 14.03
C THR A 3 -3.83 -20.91 13.58
N GLU A 4 -4.22 -19.63 13.59
CA GLU A 4 -5.55 -19.21 13.12
C GLU A 4 -5.68 -19.39 11.59
N LEU A 5 -4.61 -19.13 10.84
CA LEU A 5 -4.59 -19.35 9.39
C LEU A 5 -4.77 -20.83 9.00
N VAL A 6 -4.25 -21.75 9.81
CA VAL A 6 -4.46 -23.19 9.60
C VAL A 6 -5.91 -23.55 9.88
N LEU A 7 -6.47 -23.08 11.00
CA LEU A 7 -7.88 -23.33 11.36
C LEU A 7 -8.86 -22.80 10.32
N LEU A 8 -8.60 -21.62 9.75
CA LEU A 8 -9.45 -21.02 8.71
C LEU A 8 -9.41 -21.76 7.37
N ARG A 9 -8.42 -22.64 7.16
CA ARG A 9 -8.29 -23.44 5.94
C ARG A 9 -8.98 -24.81 6.03
N ASP A 10 -9.19 -25.33 7.24
CA ASP A 10 -9.71 -26.68 7.49
C ASP A 10 -11.25 -26.74 7.64
N GLY A 11 -11.95 -25.60 7.63
CA GLY A 11 -13.41 -25.50 7.81
C GLY A 11 -14.22 -25.52 6.51
N ASP A 12 -15.50 -25.88 6.63
CA ASP A 12 -16.46 -25.90 5.51
C ASP A 12 -17.07 -24.51 5.18
N GLU A 13 -16.73 -23.49 5.96
CA GLU A 13 -17.27 -22.12 5.87
C GLU A 13 -16.31 -21.13 5.17
N LEU A 14 -16.79 -19.92 4.85
CA LEU A 14 -15.95 -18.84 4.33
C LEU A 14 -14.98 -18.36 5.42
N GLY A 15 -13.69 -18.61 5.24
CA GLY A 15 -12.66 -18.08 6.14
C GLY A 15 -12.48 -16.57 5.99
N LEU A 16 -12.77 -15.81 7.04
CA LEU A 16 -12.51 -14.37 7.12
C LEU A 16 -11.44 -14.11 8.18
N LEU A 17 -10.37 -13.41 7.80
CA LEU A 17 -9.30 -12.99 8.69
C LEU A 17 -9.22 -11.47 8.73
N LEU A 18 -9.34 -10.91 9.93
CA LEU A 18 -9.19 -9.48 10.19
C LEU A 18 -7.87 -9.26 10.92
N ILE A 19 -7.03 -8.37 10.42
CA ILE A 19 -5.72 -8.08 11.01
C ILE A 19 -5.58 -6.58 11.24
N GLU A 20 -5.25 -6.19 12.46
CA GLU A 20 -4.95 -4.80 12.80
C GLU A 20 -3.43 -4.61 12.82
N GLU A 21 -2.94 -3.64 12.04
CA GLU A 21 -1.53 -3.20 12.00
C GLU A 21 -0.51 -4.37 12.08
N PRO A 22 -0.48 -5.28 11.08
CA PRO A 22 0.43 -6.43 11.11
C PRO A 22 1.91 -6.04 11.22
N GLU A 23 2.26 -4.80 10.89
CA GLU A 23 3.60 -4.23 11.03
C GLU A 23 4.03 -3.90 12.46
N ALA A 24 3.10 -3.88 13.43
CA ALA A 24 3.41 -3.50 14.80
C ALA A 24 4.53 -4.39 15.37
N HIS A 25 5.64 -3.75 15.77
CA HIS A 25 6.86 -4.42 16.26
C HIS A 25 7.56 -5.38 15.28
N LEU A 26 7.24 -5.31 13.97
CA LEU A 26 7.95 -6.07 12.94
C LEU A 26 9.04 -5.26 12.26
N HIS A 27 10.20 -5.89 12.07
CA HIS A 27 11.24 -5.39 11.19
C HIS A 27 10.71 -5.28 9.74
N PRO A 28 11.09 -4.26 8.95
CA PRO A 28 10.56 -4.04 7.59
C PRO A 28 10.59 -5.28 6.68
N GLN A 29 11.69 -6.04 6.71
CA GLN A 29 11.85 -7.30 5.95
C GLN A 29 10.84 -8.38 6.34
N LEU A 30 10.37 -8.39 7.59
CA LEU A 30 9.33 -9.31 8.04
C LEU A 30 7.94 -8.88 7.56
N GLN A 31 7.70 -7.57 7.37
CA GLN A 31 6.43 -7.07 6.83
C GLN A 31 6.19 -7.60 5.42
N GLU A 32 7.22 -7.59 4.56
CA GLU A 32 7.15 -8.16 3.21
C GLU A 32 6.86 -9.66 3.23
N ARG A 33 7.47 -10.41 4.16
CA ARG A 33 7.21 -11.85 4.34
C ARG A 33 5.77 -12.13 4.77
N VAL A 34 5.25 -11.34 5.72
CA VAL A 34 3.87 -11.45 6.18
C VAL A 34 2.92 -11.17 5.01
N GLN A 35 3.15 -10.11 4.25
CA GLN A 35 2.35 -9.80 3.07
C GLN A 35 2.32 -10.94 2.05
N GLN A 36 3.49 -11.50 1.69
CA GLN A 36 3.59 -12.64 0.78
C GLN A 36 2.80 -13.86 1.29
N LEU A 37 2.83 -14.12 2.60
CA LEU A 37 2.08 -15.21 3.22
C LEU A 37 0.56 -14.98 3.15
N LEU A 38 0.11 -13.76 3.46
CA LEU A 38 -1.29 -13.38 3.41
C LEU A 38 -1.82 -13.45 1.98
N GLU A 39 -1.08 -12.93 1.00
CA GLU A 39 -1.45 -13.01 -0.41
C GLU A 39 -1.58 -14.46 -0.90
N ARG A 40 -0.63 -15.33 -0.55
CA ARG A 40 -0.73 -16.76 -0.88
C ARG A 40 -1.95 -17.42 -0.27
N THR A 41 -2.31 -17.03 0.95
CA THR A 41 -3.49 -17.55 1.66
C THR A 41 -4.80 -17.05 1.03
N SER A 42 -4.82 -15.83 0.52
CA SER A 42 -5.98 -15.31 -0.20
C SER A 42 -6.25 -16.00 -1.54
N LYS A 43 -5.25 -16.66 -2.14
CA LYS A 43 -5.31 -17.17 -3.52
C LYS A 43 -5.54 -18.68 -3.66
N ALA A 44 -5.93 -19.40 -2.61
CA ALA A 44 -6.20 -20.86 -2.67
C ALA A 44 -5.08 -21.64 -3.39
N ALA A 45 -3.83 -21.40 -2.99
CA ALA A 45 -2.66 -21.85 -3.75
C ALA A 45 -2.51 -23.38 -3.85
N GLU A 46 -3.15 -24.14 -2.97
CA GLU A 46 -3.14 -25.61 -2.98
C GLU A 46 -4.51 -26.15 -3.44
N PRO A 47 -4.55 -27.26 -4.21
CA PRO A 47 -5.77 -27.81 -4.80
C PRO A 47 -6.87 -28.20 -3.80
N ASP A 48 -6.51 -28.45 -2.53
CA ASP A 48 -7.45 -28.74 -1.43
C ASP A 48 -7.62 -27.56 -0.44
N SER A 49 -6.96 -26.42 -0.67
CA SER A 49 -7.06 -25.25 0.21
C SER A 49 -8.10 -24.25 -0.28
N ARG A 50 -9.00 -23.81 0.61
CA ARG A 50 -9.95 -22.74 0.30
C ARG A 50 -9.29 -21.35 0.46
N PRO A 51 -9.66 -20.37 -0.37
CA PRO A 51 -9.16 -19.01 -0.22
C PRO A 51 -9.74 -18.36 1.03
N VAL A 52 -8.89 -17.71 1.82
CA VAL A 52 -9.30 -16.93 2.99
C VAL A 52 -9.44 -15.46 2.58
N GLN A 53 -10.59 -14.84 2.86
CA GLN A 53 -10.74 -13.40 2.70
C GLN A 53 -9.97 -12.69 3.82
N ILE A 54 -9.04 -11.82 3.46
CA ILE A 54 -8.20 -11.10 4.41
C ILE A 54 -8.54 -9.61 4.31
N ILE A 55 -8.84 -9.00 5.44
CA ILE A 55 -8.99 -7.55 5.58
C ILE A 55 -7.97 -7.11 6.62
N MET A 56 -7.10 -6.17 6.25
CA MET A 56 -6.10 -5.63 7.16
C MET A 56 -6.11 -4.11 7.19
N THR A 57 -5.82 -3.54 8.35
CA THR A 57 -5.48 -2.12 8.49
C THR A 57 -3.97 -1.99 8.59
N THR A 58 -3.42 -0.91 8.02
CA THR A 58 -1.98 -0.66 8.06
C THR A 58 -1.70 0.84 7.92
N HIS A 59 -0.68 1.30 8.63
CA HIS A 59 -0.03 2.59 8.46
C HIS A 59 1.35 2.46 7.80
N SER A 60 1.76 1.25 7.40
CA SER A 60 3.06 0.99 6.78
C SER A 60 3.07 1.27 5.28
N PRO A 61 3.94 2.19 4.81
CA PRO A 61 4.20 2.39 3.38
C PRO A 61 4.72 1.12 2.70
N SER A 62 5.50 0.30 3.41
CA SER A 62 6.06 -0.94 2.85
C SER A 62 4.96 -1.95 2.49
N LEU A 63 3.96 -2.11 3.37
CA LEU A 63 2.83 -3.00 3.10
C LEU A 63 1.92 -2.44 1.99
N ALA A 64 1.69 -1.12 1.99
CA ALA A 64 0.91 -0.47 0.94
C ALA A 64 1.59 -0.59 -0.44
N ALA A 65 2.92 -0.50 -0.51
CA ALA A 65 3.69 -0.63 -1.76
C ALA A 65 3.61 -2.05 -2.35
N GLY A 66 3.64 -3.09 -1.52
CA GLY A 66 3.56 -4.47 -1.99
C GLY A 66 2.14 -4.90 -2.40
N ALA A 67 1.12 -4.16 -1.98
CA ALA A 67 -0.27 -4.54 -2.16
C ALA A 67 -0.75 -4.26 -3.59
N ASP A 68 -1.80 -4.98 -4.01
CA ASP A 68 -2.52 -4.61 -5.23
C ASP A 68 -3.26 -3.29 -5.00
N ILE A 69 -3.02 -2.29 -5.85
CA ILE A 69 -3.68 -0.98 -5.73
C ILE A 69 -5.19 -1.12 -5.78
N ALA A 70 -5.71 -2.07 -6.57
CA ALA A 70 -7.15 -2.30 -6.66
C ALA A 70 -7.76 -2.86 -5.35
N SER A 71 -6.96 -3.43 -4.44
CA SER A 71 -7.42 -3.89 -3.12
C SER A 71 -7.29 -2.84 -2.01
N LEU A 72 -6.62 -1.72 -2.27
CA LEU A 72 -6.44 -0.65 -1.29
C LEU A 72 -7.72 0.19 -1.10
N THR A 73 -7.97 0.56 0.15
CA THR A 73 -9.00 1.55 0.52
C THR A 73 -8.38 2.54 1.48
N LEU A 74 -8.33 3.81 1.10
CA LEU A 74 -7.82 4.87 1.96
C LEU A 74 -8.90 5.29 2.95
N VAL A 75 -8.50 5.52 4.20
CA VAL A 75 -9.39 5.96 5.26
C VAL A 75 -8.93 7.33 5.76
N ASN A 76 -9.79 8.34 5.66
CA ASN A 76 -9.49 9.68 6.15
C ASN A 76 -10.75 10.29 6.77
N ARG A 77 -10.67 10.75 8.03
CA ARG A 77 -11.80 11.35 8.76
C ARG A 77 -13.08 10.51 8.69
N ALA A 78 -12.96 9.21 8.93
CA ALA A 78 -14.06 8.23 8.83
C ALA A 78 -14.72 8.13 7.43
N GLN A 79 -14.07 8.66 6.39
CA GLN A 79 -14.48 8.47 4.99
C GLN A 79 -13.58 7.43 4.32
N LEU A 80 -14.19 6.60 3.47
CA LEU A 80 -13.54 5.53 2.73
C LEU A 80 -13.38 5.93 1.26
N PHE A 81 -12.17 5.81 0.74
CA PHE A 81 -11.83 6.05 -0.64
C PHE A 81 -11.25 4.77 -1.24
N SER A 82 -12.13 3.96 -1.84
CA SER A 82 -11.74 2.71 -2.49
C SER A 82 -10.94 3.00 -3.76
N LEU A 83 -9.79 2.36 -3.91
CA LEU A 83 -8.97 2.42 -5.11
C LEU A 83 -9.31 1.32 -6.12
N ALA A 84 -10.38 0.55 -5.89
CA ALA A 84 -10.83 -0.49 -6.80
C ALA A 84 -11.16 0.03 -8.20
N HIS A 85 -11.09 -0.85 -9.19
CA HIS A 85 -11.43 -0.52 -10.57
C HIS A 85 -12.83 0.11 -10.68
N GLY A 86 -12.94 1.18 -11.47
CA GLY A 86 -14.19 1.93 -11.64
C GLY A 86 -14.58 2.83 -10.47
N LYS A 87 -13.80 2.85 -9.38
CA LYS A 87 -13.92 3.84 -8.29
C LYS A 87 -12.92 4.99 -8.40
N THR A 88 -11.98 4.88 -9.34
CA THR A 88 -10.97 5.88 -9.67
C THR A 88 -11.15 6.36 -11.11
N LYS A 89 -10.39 7.39 -11.52
CA LYS A 89 -10.31 7.84 -12.91
C LYS A 89 -9.24 7.08 -13.73
N LEU A 90 -8.70 6.00 -13.18
CA LEU A 90 -7.62 5.22 -13.80
C LEU A 90 -8.20 4.19 -14.79
N LEU A 91 -7.50 4.02 -15.91
CA LEU A 91 -7.69 2.90 -16.82
C LEU A 91 -7.08 1.64 -16.21
N LYS A 92 -7.49 0.45 -16.69
CA LYS A 92 -6.92 -0.82 -16.21
C LYS A 92 -5.39 -0.90 -16.39
N SER A 93 -4.87 -0.37 -17.50
CA SER A 93 -3.43 -0.26 -17.78
C SER A 93 -2.68 0.54 -16.72
N ASP A 94 -3.32 1.58 -16.17
CA ASP A 94 -2.68 2.48 -15.21
C ASP A 94 -2.42 1.76 -13.89
N TYR A 95 -3.29 0.82 -13.50
CA TYR A 95 -3.07 -0.01 -12.31
C TYR A 95 -1.83 -0.88 -12.45
N GLU A 96 -1.59 -1.48 -13.62
CA GLU A 96 -0.39 -2.28 -13.88
C GLU A 96 0.88 -1.43 -13.87
N PHE A 97 0.81 -0.22 -14.43
CA PHE A 97 1.90 0.74 -14.36
C PHE A 97 2.19 1.15 -12.92
N LEU A 98 1.16 1.59 -12.18
CA LEU A 98 1.31 2.05 -10.80
C LEU A 98 1.80 0.93 -9.88
N ARG A 99 1.39 -0.32 -10.09
CA ARG A 99 1.90 -1.48 -9.33
C ARG A 99 3.42 -1.66 -9.47
N ARG A 100 3.98 -1.30 -10.63
CA ARG A 100 5.44 -1.36 -10.86
C ARG A 100 6.15 -0.09 -10.40
N PHE A 101 5.44 1.04 -10.41
CA PHE A 101 5.98 2.35 -10.11
C PHE A 101 6.02 2.65 -8.61
N ILE A 102 4.99 2.25 -7.86
CA ILE A 102 4.88 2.53 -6.42
C ILE A 102 5.77 1.56 -5.64
N ASP A 103 6.95 2.05 -5.28
CA ASP A 103 7.85 1.41 -4.30
C ASP A 103 7.58 1.93 -2.88
N ALA A 104 8.30 1.39 -1.88
CA ALA A 104 8.15 1.79 -0.48
C ALA A 104 8.41 3.29 -0.24
N THR A 105 9.25 3.95 -1.05
CA THR A 105 9.52 5.39 -0.91
C THR A 105 8.37 6.23 -1.43
N LYS A 106 7.75 5.82 -2.54
CA LYS A 106 6.62 6.50 -3.17
C LYS A 106 5.29 6.21 -2.49
N ALA A 107 5.13 5.03 -1.88
CA ALA A 107 3.92 4.67 -1.14
C ALA A 107 3.58 5.60 0.03
N ASN A 108 4.55 6.41 0.49
CA ASN A 108 4.28 7.54 1.39
C ASN A 108 3.20 8.50 0.86
N LEU A 109 2.98 8.56 -0.46
CA LEU A 109 1.92 9.35 -1.08
C LEU A 109 0.52 8.99 -0.53
N PHE A 110 0.30 7.73 -0.14
CA PHE A 110 -0.99 7.28 0.41
C PHE A 110 -1.27 7.82 1.82
N PHE A 111 -0.22 8.23 2.54
CA PHE A 111 -0.29 8.73 3.92
C PHE A 111 -0.06 10.24 4.02
N ALA A 112 0.25 10.90 2.90
CA ALA A 112 0.55 12.31 2.86
C ALA A 112 -0.71 13.19 2.89
N ARG A 113 -0.59 14.40 3.45
CA ARG A 113 -1.64 15.43 3.38
C ARG A 113 -1.61 16.18 2.05
N GLY A 114 -0.43 16.29 1.45
CA GLY A 114 -0.21 16.87 0.13
C GLY A 114 0.84 16.07 -0.63
N VAL A 115 0.76 16.09 -1.95
CA VAL A 115 1.73 15.42 -2.82
C VAL A 115 2.29 16.45 -3.78
N ALA A 116 3.62 16.59 -3.79
CA ALA A 116 4.36 17.33 -4.80
C ALA A 116 4.91 16.32 -5.80
N ILE A 117 4.42 16.36 -7.04
CA ILE A 117 4.89 15.49 -8.11
C ILE A 117 5.99 16.23 -8.87
N VAL A 118 7.14 15.58 -9.04
CA VAL A 118 8.32 16.14 -9.73
C VAL A 118 8.76 15.21 -10.85
N GLU A 119 9.34 15.77 -11.91
CA GLU A 119 9.73 15.01 -13.10
C GLU A 119 10.86 14.03 -12.81
N GLY A 120 11.83 14.42 -11.98
CA GLY A 120 13.07 13.65 -11.81
C GLY A 120 13.76 13.84 -10.46
N PRO A 121 14.85 13.11 -10.23
CA PRO A 121 15.60 13.17 -8.97
C PRO A 121 16.29 14.52 -8.76
N ALA A 122 16.54 15.28 -9.83
CA ALA A 122 17.07 16.64 -9.74
C ALA A 122 16.10 17.59 -9.02
N GLU A 123 14.80 17.42 -9.24
CA GLU A 123 13.73 18.22 -8.63
C GLU A 123 13.31 17.69 -7.26
N ALA A 124 13.70 16.46 -6.91
CA ALA A 124 13.51 15.90 -5.57
C ALA A 124 14.29 16.67 -4.47
N LEU A 125 15.11 17.68 -4.84
CA LEU A 125 15.69 18.66 -3.92
C LEU A 125 14.67 19.71 -3.42
N LEU A 126 13.48 19.77 -4.01
CA LEU A 126 12.44 20.76 -3.64
C LEU A 126 12.15 20.85 -2.13
N PRO A 127 12.10 19.74 -1.35
CA PRO A 127 11.93 19.81 0.10
C PRO A 127 13.08 20.58 0.79
N ALA A 128 14.31 20.48 0.30
CA ALA A 128 15.46 21.20 0.84
C ALA A 128 15.42 22.69 0.48
N LEU A 129 14.99 23.04 -0.74
CA LEU A 129 14.78 24.43 -1.16
C LEU A 129 13.66 25.11 -0.37
N ALA A 130 12.57 24.37 -0.12
CA ALA A 130 11.48 24.84 0.74
C ALA A 130 11.99 25.10 2.16
N ALA A 131 12.78 24.18 2.72
CA ALA A 131 13.35 24.33 4.06
C ALA A 131 14.25 25.57 4.15
N ALA A 132 15.10 25.81 3.14
CA ALA A 132 15.92 27.01 3.05
C ALA A 132 15.10 28.32 2.94
N SER A 133 13.87 28.23 2.44
CA SER A 133 12.91 29.34 2.33
C SER A 133 12.00 29.49 3.55
N GLY A 134 12.22 28.71 4.61
CA GLY A 134 11.41 28.74 5.84
C GLY A 134 10.15 27.89 5.82
N TYR A 135 10.01 26.96 4.87
CA TYR A 135 8.86 26.05 4.75
C TYR A 135 9.28 24.59 4.82
N SER A 136 8.74 23.81 5.76
CA SER A 136 9.07 22.39 5.89
C SER A 136 8.00 21.49 5.29
N PHE A 137 8.39 20.65 4.32
CA PHE A 137 7.48 19.64 3.76
C PHE A 137 7.02 18.64 4.83
N SER A 138 7.92 18.24 5.73
CA SER A 138 7.61 17.29 6.79
C SER A 138 6.58 17.85 7.78
N GLU A 139 6.68 19.13 8.18
CA GLU A 139 5.73 19.77 9.09
C GLU A 139 4.33 19.89 8.47
N HIS A 140 4.26 20.03 7.15
CA HIS A 140 3.01 20.08 6.41
C HIS A 140 2.53 18.71 5.90
N CYS A 141 3.26 17.63 6.21
CA CYS A 141 3.02 16.27 5.74
C CYS A 141 2.90 16.18 4.20
N ILE A 142 3.80 16.86 3.49
CA ILE A 142 3.88 16.85 2.02
C ILE A 142 4.87 15.76 1.59
N SER A 143 4.42 14.84 0.74
CA SER A 143 5.28 13.84 0.10
C SER A 143 5.75 14.34 -1.25
N CYS A 144 7.06 14.32 -1.49
CA CYS A 144 7.66 14.61 -2.80
C CYS A 144 7.83 13.30 -3.56
N VAL A 145 7.15 13.14 -4.70
CA VAL A 145 7.13 11.93 -5.51
C VAL A 145 7.74 12.22 -6.87
N ASP A 146 8.88 11.60 -7.14
CA ASP A 146 9.57 11.62 -8.43
C ASP A 146 8.94 10.59 -9.40
N VAL A 147 8.54 11.05 -10.59
CA VAL A 147 7.95 10.21 -11.65
C VAL A 147 8.94 9.68 -12.69
N GLY A 148 10.21 10.07 -12.64
CA GLY A 148 11.28 9.53 -13.49
C GLY A 148 11.20 9.97 -14.96
N GLY A 149 10.53 11.08 -15.27
CA GLY A 149 10.41 11.73 -16.57
C GLY A 149 9.01 12.28 -16.85
N VAL A 150 8.86 13.03 -17.94
CA VAL A 150 7.55 13.29 -18.56
C VAL A 150 7.02 11.98 -19.16
N GLY A 151 6.27 11.21 -18.37
CA GLY A 151 5.61 9.99 -18.86
C GLY A 151 4.85 10.28 -20.16
N LEU A 152 5.28 9.62 -21.24
CA LEU A 152 4.52 9.48 -22.49
C LEU A 152 3.51 8.35 -22.35
#